data_AF-A0A914WCB3-F1
#
_entry.id   AF-A0A914WCB3-F1
#
_cell.length_a   1.000
_cell.length_b   1.000
_cell.length_c   1.000
_cell.angle_alpha   90.00
_cell.angle_beta   90.00
_cell.angle_gamma   90.00
#
_symmetry.space_group_name_H-M   'P 1'
#
loop_
_entity.id
_entity.type
_entity.pdbx_description
1 polymer ?
#
loop_
_entity_poly.entity_id
_entity_poly.type
_entity_poly.pdbx_seq_one_letter_code
_entity_poly.pdbx_strand_id
1 'polypeptide(L)'
;LAELGNYSIHLLFRNLRPAGSKERKIPVPNGNPFTQLFNFVSCPNYTYEVAAWLSFSIMTQSLPALLFTTAGFVQMAIWAKGKHRNYKKEFSNYPKGRTAIIPFLL
;
A
#
# COMPACT_ATOMS: atom_id res chain seq x y z
N LEU A 1 1.21 -15.24 1.28
CA LEU A 1 0.19 -14.48 0.52
C LEU A 1 0.42 -12.96 0.61
N ALA A 2 0.53 -12.39 1.81
CA ALA A 2 0.78 -10.95 1.98
C ALA A 2 2.03 -10.44 1.23
N GLU A 3 3.17 -11.13 1.37
CA GLU A 3 4.40 -10.79 0.65
C GLU A 3 4.26 -10.85 -0.88
N LEU A 4 3.52 -11.84 -1.41
CA LEU A 4 3.23 -11.93 -2.84
C LEU A 4 2.35 -10.77 -3.31
N GLY A 5 1.41 -10.34 -2.47
CA GLY A 5 0.62 -9.14 -2.69
C GLY A 5 1.51 -7.91 -2.75
N ASN A 6 2.38 -7.71 -1.74
CA ASN A 6 3.32 -6.60 -1.69
C ASN A 6 4.22 -6.56 -2.95
N TYR A 7 4.82 -7.69 -3.30
CA TYR A 7 5.61 -7.84 -4.52
C TYR A 7 4.83 -7.49 -5.80
N SER A 8 3.59 -7.97 -5.91
CA SER A 8 2.72 -7.66 -7.06
C SER A 8 2.45 -6.16 -7.20
N ILE A 9 2.27 -5.45 -6.07
CA ILE A 9 2.12 -3.99 -6.09
C ILE A 9 3.41 -3.31 -6.54
N HIS A 10 4.57 -3.76 -6.07
CA HIS A 10 5.87 -3.20 -6.48
C HIS A 10 6.16 -3.42 -7.96
N LEU A 11 5.80 -4.58 -8.52
CA LEU A 11 5.87 -4.82 -9.96
C LEU A 11 4.99 -3.84 -10.74
N LEU A 12 3.77 -3.59 -10.26
CA LEU A 12 2.90 -2.59 -10.87
C LEU A 12 3.53 -1.19 -10.82
N PHE A 13 4.07 -0.77 -9.67
CA PHE A 13 4.75 0.51 -9.54
C PHE A 13 5.96 0.65 -10.47
N ARG A 14 6.73 -0.43 -10.67
CA ARG A 14 7.83 -0.46 -11.64
C ARG A 14 7.30 -0.21 -13.06
N ASN A 15 6.23 -0.89 -13.44
CA ASN A 15 5.65 -0.78 -14.79
C ASN A 15 5.00 0.58 -15.06
N LEU A 16 4.55 1.29 -14.01
CA LEU A 16 4.07 2.68 -14.14
C LEU A 16 5.17 3.67 -14.51
N ARG A 17 6.45 3.31 -14.34
CA ARG A 17 7.60 4.17 -14.64
C ARG A 17 8.53 3.50 -15.66
N PRO A 18 8.16 3.49 -16.96
CA PRO A 18 9.04 3.00 -18.01
C PRO A 18 10.34 3.81 -18.05
N ALA A 19 11.42 3.17 -18.49
CA ALA A 19 12.74 3.77 -18.55
C ALA A 19 12.72 5.08 -19.36
N GLY A 20 13.29 6.15 -18.79
CA GLY A 20 13.32 7.48 -19.39
C GLY A 20 12.13 8.39 -19.06
N SER A 21 11.06 7.89 -18.44
CA SER A 21 9.93 8.73 -18.02
C SER A 21 9.99 9.09 -16.53
N LYS A 22 9.70 10.37 -16.23
CA LYS A 22 9.44 10.88 -14.88
C LYS A 22 7.97 11.17 -14.63
N GLU A 23 7.11 10.87 -15.61
CA GLU A 23 5.67 11.14 -15.52
C GLU A 23 5.05 10.33 -14.38
N ARG A 24 4.22 11.00 -13.58
CA ARG A 24 3.51 10.39 -12.47
C ARG A 24 2.14 9.95 -12.97
N LYS A 25 1.82 8.67 -12.77
CA LYS A 25 0.53 8.08 -13.13
C LYS A 25 -0.20 7.62 -11.88
N ILE A 26 -1.54 7.68 -11.93
CA ILE A 26 -2.38 7.12 -10.88
C ILE A 26 -2.31 5.59 -10.96
N PRO A 27 -1.91 4.90 -9.90
CA PRO A 27 -1.95 3.44 -9.88
C PRO A 27 -3.39 2.94 -9.96
N VAL A 28 -3.64 2.01 -10.87
CA VAL A 28 -4.94 1.33 -11.06
C VAL A 28 -4.71 -0.17 -11.06
N PRO A 29 -5.72 -0.99 -10.71
CA PRO A 29 -5.60 -2.44 -10.80
C PRO A 29 -5.23 -2.89 -12.22
N ASN A 30 -4.52 -4.00 -12.31
CA ASN A 30 -4.29 -4.74 -13.55
C ASN A 30 -4.94 -6.13 -13.45
N GLY A 31 -4.61 -7.05 -14.36
CA GLY A 31 -5.14 -8.42 -14.34
C GLY A 31 -4.75 -9.28 -13.13
N ASN A 32 -3.82 -8.82 -12.28
CA ASN A 32 -3.41 -9.55 -11.08
C ASN A 32 -4.40 -9.28 -9.92
N PRO A 33 -4.96 -10.33 -9.29
CA PRO A 33 -5.96 -10.18 -8.23
C PRO A 33 -5.46 -9.37 -7.03
N PHE A 34 -4.16 -9.44 -6.70
CA PHE A 34 -3.58 -8.66 -5.60
C PHE A 34 -3.61 -7.14 -5.85
N THR A 35 -3.71 -6.72 -7.12
CA THR A 35 -3.75 -5.29 -7.46
C THR A 35 -5.16 -4.70 -7.38
N GLN A 36 -6.20 -5.54 -7.27
CA GLN A 36 -7.58 -5.07 -7.10
C GLN A 36 -7.77 -4.25 -5.83
N LEU A 37 -6.87 -4.39 -4.85
CA LEU A 37 -6.86 -3.59 -3.63
C LEU A 37 -6.70 -2.09 -3.92
N PHE A 38 -6.14 -1.69 -5.07
CA PHE A 38 -6.13 -0.30 -5.53
C PHE A 38 -7.53 0.29 -5.74
N ASN A 39 -8.59 -0.51 -5.86
CA ASN A 39 -9.95 0.04 -5.90
C ASN A 39 -10.36 0.66 -4.57
N PHE A 40 -9.78 0.19 -3.46
CA PHE A 40 -10.16 0.58 -2.10
C PHE A 40 -9.13 1.43 -1.39
N VAL A 41 -7.83 1.21 -1.64
CA VAL A 41 -6.75 1.92 -0.94
C VAL A 41 -5.74 2.51 -1.90
N SER A 42 -5.05 3.54 -1.43
CA SER A 42 -4.03 4.28 -2.19
C SER A 42 -2.67 3.59 -2.14
N CYS A 43 -2.36 2.96 -1.00
CA CYS A 43 -1.08 2.31 -0.74
C CYS A 43 -1.28 0.83 -0.35
N PRO A 44 -1.75 -0.03 -1.28
CA PRO A 44 -2.01 -1.44 -0.98
C PRO A 44 -0.73 -2.21 -0.61
N ASN A 45 0.44 -1.74 -1.06
CA ASN A 45 1.73 -2.30 -0.65
C ASN A 45 1.90 -2.25 0.87
N TYR A 46 1.57 -1.13 1.51
CA TYR A 46 1.64 -1.00 2.98
C TYR A 46 0.59 -1.86 3.68
N THR A 47 -0.60 -2.02 3.10
CA THR A 47 -1.61 -2.95 3.64
C THR A 47 -1.08 -4.38 3.70
N TYR A 48 -0.45 -4.83 2.60
CA TYR A 48 0.15 -6.16 2.53
C TYR A 48 1.34 -6.31 3.48
N GLU A 49 2.21 -5.30 3.56
CA GLU A 49 3.37 -5.32 4.45
C GLU A 49 2.96 -5.41 5.93
N VAL A 50 1.96 -4.64 6.35
CA VAL A 50 1.39 -4.71 7.70
C VAL A 50 0.79 -6.09 7.96
N ALA A 51 0.05 -6.66 7.00
CA ALA A 51 -0.53 -8.00 7.15
C ALA A 51 0.55 -9.09 7.28
N ALA A 52 1.68 -8.95 6.59
CA ALA A 52 2.81 -9.87 6.69
C ALA A 52 3.47 -9.80 8.08
N TRP A 53 3.79 -8.59 8.55
CA TRP A 53 4.40 -8.38 9.87
C TRP A 53 3.48 -8.77 11.03
N LEU A 54 2.18 -8.53 10.89
CA LEU A 54 1.18 -9.00 11.86
C LEU A 54 1.14 -10.53 11.91
N SER A 55 1.11 -11.19 10.74
CA SER A 55 1.15 -12.66 10.67
C SER A 55 2.44 -13.22 11.28
N PHE A 56 3.58 -12.57 11.03
CA PHE A 56 4.86 -12.95 11.61
C PHE A 56 4.88 -12.79 13.14
N SER A 57 4.32 -11.70 13.66
CA SER A 57 4.20 -11.46 15.09
C SER A 57 3.31 -12.49 15.78
N ILE A 58 2.19 -12.86 15.15
CA ILE A 58 1.30 -13.93 15.63
C ILE A 58 2.03 -15.29 15.58
N MET A 59 2.78 -15.57 14.53
CA MET A 59 3.48 -16.86 14.40
C MET A 59 4.60 -17.02 15.43
N THR A 60 5.37 -15.95 15.68
CA THR A 60 6.52 -15.99 16.60
C THR A 60 6.13 -15.78 18.06
N GLN A 61 4.92 -15.26 18.34
CA GLN A 61 4.45 -14.89 19.68
C GLN A 61 5.48 -14.03 20.44
N SER A 62 6.24 -13.22 19.71
CA SER A 62 7.36 -12.46 20.22
C SER A 62 6.94 -11.01 20.46
N LEU A 63 7.08 -10.54 21.71
CA LEU A 63 6.80 -9.16 22.07
C LEU A 63 7.63 -8.15 21.22
N PRO A 64 8.95 -8.36 21.00
CA PRO A 64 9.72 -7.52 20.07
C PRO A 64 9.13 -7.45 18.66
N ALA A 65 8.63 -8.56 18.11
CA ALA A 65 8.03 -8.57 16.77
C ALA A 65 6.71 -7.76 16.72
N LEU A 66 5.89 -7.88 17.77
CA LEU A 66 4.65 -7.12 17.88
C LEU A 66 4.91 -5.61 18.03
N LEU A 67 5.89 -5.22 18.84
CA LEU A 67 6.29 -3.82 18.99
C LEU A 67 6.80 -3.25 17.67
N PHE A 68 7.65 -4.00 16.95
CA PHE A 68 8.13 -3.61 15.63
C PHE A 68 6.98 -3.43 14.63
N THR A 69 6.04 -4.37 14.59
CA THR A 69 4.87 -4.31 13.72
C THR A 69 4.00 -3.09 14.03
N THR A 70 3.79 -2.78 15.30
CA THR A 70 2.97 -1.66 15.74
C THR A 70 3.61 -0.32 15.37
N ALA A 71 4.91 -0.16 15.67
CA ALA A 71 5.67 1.03 15.29
C ALA A 71 5.72 1.22 13.77
N GLY A 72 5.99 0.14 13.03
CA GLY A 72 5.99 0.13 11.56
C GLY A 72 4.63 0.50 10.96
N PHE A 73 3.53 -0.02 11.52
CA PHE A 73 2.18 0.33 11.10
C PHE A 73 1.89 1.82 11.26
N VAL A 74 2.20 2.42 12.42
CA VAL A 74 1.98 3.85 12.66
C VAL A 74 2.76 4.68 11.64
N GLN A 75 4.03 4.36 11.43
CA GLN A 75 4.87 5.08 10.46
C GLN A 75 4.33 4.98 9.03
N MET A 76 3.98 3.77 8.59
CA MET A 76 3.41 3.55 7.26
C MET A 76 2.06 4.24 7.10
N ALA A 77 1.22 4.30 8.13
CA ALA A 77 -0.06 5.00 8.09
C ALA A 77 0.13 6.51 7.89
N ILE A 78 1.12 7.13 8.56
CA ILE A 78 1.47 8.53 8.36
C ILE A 78 1.91 8.78 6.91
N TRP A 79 2.81 7.93 6.39
CA TRP A 79 3.26 8.02 5.00
C TRP A 79 2.13 7.80 3.99
N ALA A 80 1.23 6.85 4.25
CA ALA A 80 0.09 6.57 3.40
C ALA A 80 -0.85 7.77 3.29
N LYS A 81 -1.17 8.42 4.42
CA LYS A 81 -1.99 9.64 4.46
C LYS A 81 -1.35 10.77 3.68
N GLY A 82 -0.05 10.98 3.85
CA GLY A 82 0.70 11.97 3.08
C GLY A 82 0.64 11.69 1.57
N LYS A 83 0.87 10.44 1.16
CA LYS A 83 0.81 10.02 -0.25
C LYS A 83 -0.60 10.16 -0.84
N HIS A 84 -1.63 9.76 -0.10
CA HIS A 84 -3.03 9.90 -0.50
C HIS A 84 -3.43 11.37 -0.68
N ARG A 85 -3.04 12.25 0.26
CA ARG A 85 -3.26 13.70 0.13
C ARG A 85 -2.56 14.28 -1.09
N ASN A 86 -1.32 13.86 -1.34
CA ASN A 86 -0.57 14.32 -2.52
C ASN A 86 -1.25 13.86 -3.81
N TYR A 87 -1.72 12.61 -3.89
CA TYR A 87 -2.46 12.13 -5.05
C TYR A 87 -3.74 12.92 -5.32
N LYS A 88 -4.51 13.26 -4.27
CA LYS A 88 -5.71 14.11 -4.41
C LYS A 88 -5.39 15.53 -4.91
N LYS A 89 -4.21 16.06 -4.59
CA LYS A 89 -3.76 17.39 -5.05
C LYS A 89 -3.21 17.36 -6.47
N GLU A 90 -2.43 16.33 -6.79
CA GLU A 90 -1.73 16.18 -8.06
C GLU A 90 -2.67 15.76 -9.20
N PHE A 91 -3.70 14.96 -8.88
CA PHE A 91 -4.60 14.40 -9.88
C PHE A 91 -6.05 14.84 -9.62
N SER A 92 -6.58 15.67 -10.52
CA SER A 92 -8.00 16.09 -10.50
C SER A 92 -8.97 14.91 -10.64
N ASN A 93 -8.59 13.88 -11.42
CA ASN A 93 -9.37 12.67 -11.66
C ASN A 93 -9.09 11.54 -10.65
N TYR A 94 -8.57 11.85 -9.46
CA TYR A 94 -8.27 10.84 -8.46
C TYR A 94 -9.55 10.19 -7.87
N PRO A 95 -9.62 8.85 -7.74
CA PRO A 95 -10.80 8.18 -7.22
C PRO A 95 -11.14 8.61 -5.78
N LYS A 96 -12.35 9.16 -5.58
CA LYS A 96 -12.79 9.70 -4.28
C LYS A 96 -13.05 8.62 -3.22
N GLY A 97 -13.33 7.39 -3.63
CA GLY A 97 -13.65 6.26 -2.74
C GLY A 97 -12.43 5.55 -2.12
N ARG A 98 -11.20 5.94 -2.48
CA ARG A 98 -9.98 5.32 -1.93
C ARG A 98 -9.68 5.86 -0.53
N THR A 99 -9.31 4.98 0.39
CA THR A 99 -8.66 5.33 1.67
C THR A 99 -7.13 5.25 1.53
N ALA A 100 -6.37 5.62 2.55
CA ALA A 100 -4.91 5.70 2.45
C ALA A 100 -4.22 4.32 2.50
N ILE A 101 -4.58 3.48 3.47
CA ILE A 101 -3.89 2.23 3.85
C ILE A 101 -4.81 1.09 4.27
N ILE A 102 -5.88 1.33 5.04
CA ILE A 102 -6.84 0.29 5.45
C ILE A 102 -8.15 0.56 4.73
N PRO A 103 -8.69 -0.41 3.96
CA PRO A 103 -9.99 -0.26 3.32
C PRO A 103 -11.04 0.20 4.32
N PHE A 104 -11.79 1.25 3.99
CA PHE A 104 -12.92 1.76 4.77
C PHE A 104 -12.62 2.37 6.14
N LEU A 105 -11.35 2.42 6.58
CA LEU A 105 -10.98 2.97 7.89
C LEU A 105 -9.98 4.13 7.77
N LEU A 106 -8.88 3.93 7.04
CA LEU A 106 -7.71 4.81 7.06
C LEU A 106 -7.10 4.99 5.68
#